data_AF-A0A816VCF8-F1
#
_entry.id   AF-A0A816VCF8-F1
#
_cell.length_a   1.000
_cell.length_b   1.000
_cell.length_c   1.000
_cell.angle_alpha   90.00
_cell.angle_beta   90.00
_cell.angle_gamma   90.00
#
_symmetry.space_group_name_H-M   'P 1'
#
loop_
_entity.id
_entity.type
_entity.pdbx_description
1 polymer ?
#
loop_
_entity_poly.entity_id
_entity_poly.type
_entity_poly.pdbx_seq_one_letter_code
_entity_poly.pdbx_strand_id
1 'polypeptide(L)'
;MESKGTLVDMLDRASEVKTFDEMKMGVKGLVEAGMTKIPRIFHNPLASVTTPKPPSTVRIPTIDLRGGVFDSEVTRQSVVAKVKEAMEKFGFFQAINHGIPLHVMEEMEAGIRGFHGQDPEARKMFYSRDKTKKVKYNSNVDLYDSPAAS
;
A
#
# COMPACT_ATOMS: atom_id res chain seq x y z
N MET A 1 -36.96 13.52 -9.36
CA MET A 1 -37.01 13.51 -7.87
C MET A 1 -35.72 12.95 -7.25
N GLU A 2 -34.59 12.91 -7.99
CA GLU A 2 -33.33 12.25 -7.58
C GLU A 2 -32.31 13.16 -6.88
N SER A 3 -32.54 14.48 -6.82
CA SER A 3 -31.53 15.43 -6.34
C SER A 3 -31.33 15.45 -4.81
N LYS A 4 -32.31 15.04 -4.01
CA LYS A 4 -32.20 15.04 -2.53
C LYS A 4 -31.38 13.87 -1.97
N GLY A 5 -31.39 12.71 -2.64
CA GLY A 5 -30.66 11.52 -2.17
C GLY A 5 -29.14 11.67 -2.27
N THR A 6 -28.66 12.24 -3.39
CA THR A 6 -27.23 12.44 -3.65
C THR A 6 -26.59 13.49 -2.74
N LEU A 7 -27.31 14.59 -2.42
CA LEU A 7 -26.78 15.64 -1.55
C LEU A 7 -26.65 15.18 -0.09
N VAL A 8 -27.61 14.38 0.40
CA VAL A 8 -27.55 13.80 1.75
C VAL A 8 -26.44 12.76 1.84
N ASP A 9 -26.31 11.87 0.84
CA ASP A 9 -25.27 10.84 0.83
C ASP A 9 -23.85 11.44 0.69
N MET A 10 -23.67 12.53 -0.08
CA MET A 10 -22.40 13.26 -0.14
C MET A 10 -22.06 13.96 1.18
N LEU A 11 -23.06 14.55 1.86
CA LEU A 11 -22.86 15.19 3.17
C LEU A 11 -22.48 14.15 4.24
N ASP A 12 -23.12 12.98 4.19
CA ASP A 12 -22.83 11.84 5.06
C ASP A 12 -21.42 11.30 4.81
N ARG A 13 -21.01 11.13 3.54
CA ARG A 13 -19.64 10.69 3.20
C ARG A 13 -18.59 11.71 3.65
N ALA A 14 -18.81 13.00 3.42
CA ALA A 14 -17.87 14.04 3.83
C ALA A 14 -17.68 14.07 5.35
N SER A 15 -18.77 13.84 6.10
CA SER A 15 -18.74 13.69 7.55
C SER A 15 -17.93 12.45 7.97
N GLU A 16 -18.19 11.28 7.38
CA GLU A 16 -17.44 10.04 7.68
C GLU A 16 -15.93 10.19 7.39
N VAL A 17 -15.57 10.81 6.25
CA VAL A 17 -14.17 11.09 5.89
C VAL A 17 -13.50 11.94 6.95
N LYS A 18 -14.16 13.04 7.35
CA LYS A 18 -13.64 13.96 8.36
C LYS A 18 -13.46 13.25 9.70
N THR A 19 -14.48 12.53 10.17
CA THR A 19 -14.41 11.77 11.43
C THR A 19 -13.29 10.73 11.40
N PHE A 20 -13.14 9.98 10.31
CA PHE A 20 -12.07 9.01 10.15
C PHE A 20 -10.67 9.66 10.21
N ASP A 21 -10.51 10.80 9.55
CA ASP A 21 -9.24 11.53 9.54
C ASP A 21 -8.89 12.12 10.91
N GLU A 22 -9.89 12.68 11.61
CA GLU A 22 -9.75 13.28 12.94
C GLU A 22 -9.41 12.24 14.02
N MET A 23 -9.82 10.98 13.85
CA MET A 23 -9.38 9.89 14.71
C MET A 23 -7.86 9.70 14.65
N LYS A 24 -7.22 9.94 13.49
CA LYS A 24 -5.76 9.80 13.30
C LYS A 24 -5.19 8.41 13.61
N MET A 25 -6.04 7.38 13.60
CA MET A 25 -5.66 5.99 13.92
C MET A 25 -5.54 5.08 12.70
N GLY A 26 -5.98 5.58 11.53
CA GLY A 26 -6.04 4.82 10.27
C GLY A 26 -6.98 3.61 10.34
N VAL A 27 -6.95 2.79 9.29
CA VAL A 27 -7.80 1.58 9.17
C VAL A 27 -7.55 0.57 10.29
N LYS A 28 -6.29 0.43 10.75
CA LYS A 28 -5.94 -0.47 11.85
C LYS A 28 -6.68 -0.07 13.14
N GLY A 29 -6.75 1.21 13.45
CA GLY A 29 -7.46 1.69 14.63
C GLY A 29 -8.97 1.42 14.59
N LEU A 30 -9.58 1.39 13.41
CA LEU A 30 -11.00 0.99 13.27
C LEU A 30 -11.22 -0.48 13.62
N VAL A 31 -10.31 -1.35 13.18
CA VAL A 31 -10.34 -2.78 13.50
C VAL A 31 -10.12 -3.01 15.00
N GLU A 32 -9.15 -2.32 15.60
CA GLU A 32 -8.87 -2.39 17.03
C GLU A 32 -10.02 -1.84 17.89
N ALA A 33 -10.77 -0.86 17.39
CA ALA A 33 -11.98 -0.34 18.03
C ALA A 33 -13.20 -1.28 17.90
N GLY A 34 -13.07 -2.43 17.22
CA GLY A 34 -14.13 -3.43 17.10
C GLY A 34 -15.22 -3.06 16.10
N MET A 35 -14.93 -2.24 15.08
CA MET A 35 -15.92 -1.93 14.04
C MET A 35 -16.37 -3.20 13.30
N THR A 36 -17.68 -3.44 13.29
CA THR A 36 -18.30 -4.61 12.66
C THR A 36 -18.82 -4.33 11.25
N LYS A 37 -18.89 -3.05 10.84
CA LYS A 37 -19.32 -2.61 9.51
C LYS A 37 -18.20 -1.79 8.88
N ILE A 38 -17.96 -2.03 7.59
CA ILE A 38 -17.02 -1.25 6.80
C ILE A 38 -17.64 0.15 6.58
N PRO A 39 -16.95 1.24 6.93
CA PRO A 39 -17.42 2.59 6.64
C PRO A 39 -17.62 2.82 5.13
N ARG A 40 -18.61 3.62 4.76
CA ARG A 40 -18.99 3.82 3.35
C ARG A 40 -17.88 4.46 2.54
N ILE A 41 -17.00 5.21 3.20
CA ILE A 41 -15.82 5.82 2.56
C ILE A 41 -14.90 4.78 1.90
N PHE A 42 -14.92 3.51 2.30
CA PHE A 42 -14.14 2.43 1.70
C PHE A 42 -14.91 1.64 0.61
N HIS A 43 -16.19 1.95 0.38
CA HIS A 43 -16.96 1.28 -0.65
C HIS A 43 -16.59 1.85 -2.02
N ASN A 44 -15.91 1.04 -2.85
CA ASN A 44 -15.58 1.43 -4.21
C ASN A 44 -16.75 1.12 -5.16
N PRO A 45 -17.45 2.12 -5.71
CA PRO A 45 -18.59 1.89 -6.60
C PRO A 45 -18.19 1.30 -7.97
N LEU A 46 -16.91 1.45 -8.35
CA LEU A 46 -16.35 0.90 -9.58
C LEU A 46 -15.74 -0.48 -9.39
N ALA A 47 -15.68 -0.98 -8.15
CA ALA A 47 -15.29 -2.36 -7.91
C ALA A 47 -16.44 -3.27 -8.34
N SER A 48 -16.51 -3.59 -9.64
CA SER A 48 -17.14 -4.84 -10.02
C SER A 48 -16.34 -5.93 -9.30
N VAL A 49 -16.94 -6.61 -8.33
CA VAL A 49 -16.36 -7.82 -7.72
C VAL A 49 -16.45 -8.95 -8.76
N THR A 50 -15.84 -8.73 -9.91
CA THR A 50 -15.28 -9.83 -10.65
C THR A 50 -13.98 -10.10 -9.92
N THR A 51 -13.85 -11.25 -9.29
CA THR A 51 -12.53 -11.85 -9.07
C THR A 51 -12.17 -12.45 -10.42
N PRO A 52 -11.54 -11.71 -11.36
CA PRO A 52 -11.05 -12.35 -12.56
C PRO A 52 -10.13 -13.46 -12.07
N LYS A 53 -10.48 -14.71 -12.42
CA LYS A 53 -9.64 -15.85 -12.11
C LYS A 53 -8.28 -15.50 -12.71
N PRO A 54 -7.20 -15.42 -11.90
CA PRO A 54 -5.92 -15.01 -12.44
C PRO A 54 -5.60 -15.95 -13.61
N PRO A 55 -5.18 -15.41 -14.78
CA PRO A 55 -4.79 -16.26 -15.89
C PRO A 55 -3.74 -17.24 -15.36
N SER A 56 -4.02 -18.53 -15.43
CA SER A 56 -3.26 -19.59 -14.75
C SER A 56 -1.85 -19.80 -15.30
N THR A 57 -1.41 -18.95 -16.23
CA THR A 57 -0.18 -19.11 -17.02
C THR A 57 0.81 -17.96 -16.86
N VAL A 58 0.41 -16.83 -16.24
CA VAL A 58 1.32 -15.68 -16.09
C VAL A 58 2.14 -15.82 -14.82
N ARG A 59 3.43 -16.12 -14.97
CA ARG A 59 4.40 -16.14 -13.88
C ARG A 59 5.29 -14.90 -13.97
N ILE A 60 5.26 -14.06 -12.95
CA ILE A 60 6.16 -12.91 -12.84
C ILE A 60 7.63 -13.41 -12.84
N PRO A 61 8.53 -12.79 -13.64
CA PRO A 61 9.93 -13.20 -13.67
C PRO A 61 10.60 -13.08 -12.30
N THR A 62 11.38 -14.09 -11.92
CA THR A 62 12.29 -14.04 -10.77
C THR A 62 13.72 -13.97 -11.30
N ILE A 63 14.48 -12.96 -10.88
CA ILE A 63 15.83 -12.68 -11.36
C ILE A 63 16.82 -12.79 -10.20
N ASP A 64 17.83 -13.63 -10.39
CA ASP A 64 18.96 -13.77 -9.49
C ASP A 64 20.00 -12.68 -9.75
N LEU A 65 20.21 -11.81 -8.76
CA LEU A 65 21.17 -10.70 -8.82
C LEU A 65 22.56 -11.08 -8.30
N ARG A 66 22.78 -12.34 -7.91
CA ARG A 66 24.09 -12.92 -7.55
C ARG A 66 24.85 -12.17 -6.44
N GLY A 67 24.11 -11.63 -5.48
CA GLY A 67 24.65 -10.81 -4.39
C GLY A 67 25.15 -9.44 -4.83
N GLY A 68 24.92 -9.03 -6.09
CA GLY A 68 25.54 -7.84 -6.68
C GLY A 68 27.02 -8.04 -7.05
N VAL A 69 27.55 -9.26 -6.93
CA VAL A 69 28.94 -9.62 -7.26
C VAL A 69 28.93 -10.48 -8.52
N PHE A 70 29.68 -10.05 -9.54
CA PHE A 70 29.70 -10.70 -10.85
C PHE A 70 31.12 -11.13 -11.20
N ASP A 71 31.28 -12.39 -11.60
CA ASP A 71 32.58 -12.96 -11.96
C ASP A 71 33.17 -12.35 -13.24
N SER A 72 32.32 -11.76 -14.09
CA SER A 72 32.72 -11.11 -15.33
C SER A 72 31.68 -10.11 -15.83
N GLU A 73 32.10 -9.22 -16.73
CA GLU A 73 31.18 -8.31 -17.40
C GLU A 73 30.07 -9.04 -18.16
N VAL A 74 30.38 -10.18 -18.79
CA VAL A 74 29.41 -11.01 -19.51
C VAL A 74 28.29 -11.49 -18.59
N THR A 75 28.63 -11.95 -17.37
CA THR A 75 27.63 -12.39 -16.39
C THR A 75 26.73 -11.24 -15.93
N ARG A 76 27.31 -10.05 -15.72
CA ARG A 76 26.55 -8.84 -15.38
C ARG A 76 25.61 -8.43 -16.51
N GLN A 77 26.10 -8.40 -17.75
CA GLN A 77 25.30 -8.07 -18.94
C GLN A 77 24.12 -9.03 -19.14
N SER A 78 24.32 -10.33 -18.86
CA SER A 78 23.23 -11.33 -18.89
C SER A 78 22.12 -11.01 -17.89
N VAL A 79 22.45 -10.61 -16.66
CA VAL A 79 21.45 -10.21 -15.66
C VAL A 79 20.75 -8.91 -16.06
N VAL A 80 21.49 -7.92 -16.57
CA VAL A 80 20.91 -6.66 -17.08
C VAL A 80 19.92 -6.92 -18.21
N ALA A 81 20.23 -7.83 -19.14
CA ALA A 81 19.33 -8.21 -20.22
C ALA A 81 18.02 -8.82 -19.70
N LYS A 82 18.09 -9.69 -18.68
CA LYS A 82 16.89 -10.26 -18.03
C LYS A 82 16.04 -9.20 -17.34
N VAL A 83 16.68 -8.24 -16.65
CA VAL A 83 15.97 -7.11 -16.02
C VAL A 83 15.25 -6.29 -17.08
N LYS A 84 15.95 -5.92 -18.17
CA LYS A 84 15.37 -5.18 -19.29
C LYS A 84 14.15 -5.90 -19.87
N GLU A 85 14.28 -7.19 -20.17
CA GLU A 85 13.19 -8.00 -20.71
C GLU A 85 11.99 -8.06 -19.76
N ALA A 86 12.22 -8.24 -18.45
CA ALA A 86 11.14 -8.28 -17.47
C ALA A 86 10.43 -6.92 -17.35
N MET A 87 11.16 -5.81 -17.39
CA MET A 87 10.55 -4.47 -17.39
C MET A 87 9.75 -4.20 -18.65
N GLU A 88 10.27 -4.55 -19.83
CA GLU A 88 9.58 -4.34 -21.12
C GLU A 88 8.31 -5.19 -21.25
N LYS A 89 8.34 -6.44 -20.77
CA LYS A 89 7.20 -7.37 -20.92
C LYS A 89 6.18 -7.30 -19.79
N PHE A 90 6.63 -7.08 -18.56
CA PHE A 90 5.79 -7.19 -17.36
C PHE A 90 5.70 -5.89 -16.56
N GLY A 91 6.64 -4.96 -16.71
CA GLY A 91 6.76 -3.80 -15.83
C GLY A 91 7.11 -4.14 -14.37
N PHE A 92 7.38 -5.42 -14.06
CA PHE A 92 7.71 -5.89 -12.72
C PHE A 92 8.53 -7.19 -12.73
N PHE A 93 9.35 -7.42 -11.70
CA PHE A 93 10.04 -8.69 -11.44
C PHE A 93 10.28 -8.89 -9.95
N GLN A 94 10.56 -10.13 -9.55
CA GLN A 94 11.05 -10.46 -8.21
C GLN A 94 12.56 -10.61 -8.24
N ALA A 95 13.28 -10.01 -7.31
CA ALA A 95 14.73 -10.18 -7.18
C ALA A 95 15.07 -11.19 -6.07
N ILE A 96 16.00 -12.10 -6.34
CA ILE A 96 16.63 -12.97 -5.33
C ILE A 96 18.13 -12.75 -5.33
N ASN A 97 18.80 -13.12 -4.21
CA ASN A 97 20.22 -12.85 -4.00
C ASN A 97 20.58 -11.39 -4.34
N HIS A 98 19.81 -10.44 -3.85
CA HIS A 98 20.01 -9.00 -4.13
C HIS A 98 21.21 -8.39 -3.38
N GLY A 99 21.89 -9.15 -2.53
CA GLY A 99 23.07 -8.70 -1.77
C GLY A 99 22.73 -7.98 -0.46
N ILE A 100 21.44 -7.76 -0.16
CA ILE A 100 21.01 -7.23 1.14
C ILE A 100 20.98 -8.41 2.13
N PRO A 101 21.70 -8.33 3.26
CA PRO A 101 21.71 -9.39 4.26
C PRO A 101 20.30 -9.69 4.79
N LEU A 102 20.01 -10.97 5.04
CA LEU A 102 18.68 -11.41 5.49
C LEU A 102 18.25 -10.73 6.80
N HIS A 103 19.16 -10.62 7.77
CA HIS A 103 18.86 -10.00 9.07
C HIS A 103 18.39 -8.54 8.94
N VAL A 104 18.90 -7.78 7.96
CA VAL A 104 18.46 -6.39 7.72
C VAL A 104 17.00 -6.35 7.27
N MET A 105 16.58 -7.30 6.45
CA MET A 105 15.18 -7.40 6.01
C MET A 105 14.26 -7.83 7.16
N GLU A 106 14.71 -8.77 7.99
CA GLU A 106 13.98 -9.24 9.18
C GLU A 106 13.83 -8.11 10.22
N GLU A 107 14.90 -7.36 10.48
CA GLU A 107 14.88 -6.20 11.38
C GLU A 107 13.97 -5.08 10.85
N MET A 108 13.98 -4.82 9.53
CA MET A 108 13.06 -3.86 8.91
C MET A 108 11.60 -4.29 9.10
N GLU A 109 11.29 -5.56 8.85
CA GLU A 109 9.94 -6.09 9.03
C GLU A 109 9.50 -6.04 10.51
N ALA A 110 10.40 -6.40 11.42
CA ALA A 110 10.18 -6.28 12.86
C ALA A 110 9.96 -4.83 13.30
N GLY A 111 10.73 -3.88 12.76
CA GLY A 111 10.57 -2.44 13.02
C GLY A 111 9.23 -1.90 12.52
N ILE A 112 8.80 -2.28 11.31
CA ILE A 112 7.49 -1.89 10.74
C ILE A 112 6.36 -2.44 11.61
N ARG A 113 6.42 -3.73 12.00
CA ARG A 113 5.47 -4.35 12.91
C ARG A 113 5.46 -3.67 14.27
N GLY A 114 6.64 -3.39 14.81
CA GLY A 114 6.83 -2.71 16.10
C GLY A 114 6.18 -1.34 16.11
N PHE A 115 6.46 -0.49 15.11
CA PHE A 115 5.83 0.83 14.98
C PHE A 115 4.30 0.73 14.90
N HIS A 116 3.77 -0.11 14.00
CA HIS A 116 2.32 -0.25 13.86
C HIS A 116 1.66 -0.91 15.05
N GLY A 117 2.39 -1.72 15.83
CA GLY A 117 1.93 -2.39 17.05
C GLY A 117 1.89 -1.50 18.30
N GLN A 118 2.42 -0.27 18.24
CA GLN A 118 2.34 0.68 19.34
C GLN A 118 0.91 1.13 19.65
N ASP A 119 0.72 1.64 20.86
CA ASP A 119 -0.49 2.34 21.28
C ASP A 119 -0.88 3.42 20.26
N PRO A 120 -2.17 3.57 19.91
CA PRO A 120 -2.62 4.57 18.95
C PRO A 120 -2.16 5.99 19.30
N GLU A 121 -2.12 6.39 20.58
CA GLU A 121 -1.69 7.74 20.97
C GLU A 121 -0.22 8.00 20.62
N ALA A 122 0.64 6.99 20.73
CA ALA A 122 2.04 7.10 20.33
C ALA A 122 2.18 7.33 18.82
N ARG A 123 1.39 6.62 18.00
CA ARG A 123 1.39 6.76 16.53
C ARG A 123 0.78 8.08 16.06
N LYS A 124 -0.24 8.59 16.77
CA LYS A 124 -0.91 9.88 16.46
C LYS A 124 0.06 11.06 16.46
N MET A 125 1.14 11.00 17.24
CA MET A 125 2.19 12.04 17.25
C MET A 125 2.85 12.24 15.88
N PHE A 126 2.93 11.17 15.08
CA PHE A 126 3.48 11.21 13.73
C PHE A 126 2.42 11.48 12.66
N TYR A 127 1.13 11.53 13.04
CA TYR A 127 0.05 11.65 12.07
C TYR A 127 0.08 13.01 11.37
N SER A 128 0.14 13.03 10.04
CA SER A 128 0.05 14.27 9.27
C SER A 128 -0.35 14.04 7.81
N ARG A 129 -1.21 14.94 7.31
CA ARG A 129 -1.50 15.07 5.87
C ARG A 129 -0.62 16.07 5.14
N ASP A 130 0.27 16.75 5.85
CA ASP A 130 1.20 17.70 5.25
C ASP A 130 2.18 16.94 4.32
N LYS A 131 2.07 17.21 3.01
CA LYS A 131 2.91 16.56 1.99
C LYS A 131 4.38 16.97 2.12
N THR A 132 4.69 18.11 2.75
CA THR A 132 6.06 18.64 2.92
C THR A 132 6.82 18.02 4.09
N LYS A 133 6.14 17.42 5.07
CA LYS A 133 6.80 16.73 6.19
C LYS A 133 7.61 15.54 5.71
N LYS A 134 8.86 15.47 6.18
CA LYS A 134 9.84 14.39 5.90
C LYS A 134 9.50 13.08 6.60
N VAL A 135 8.97 13.15 7.83
CA VAL A 135 8.55 11.99 8.62
C VAL A 135 7.10 12.19 8.98
N LYS A 136 6.24 11.27 8.55
CA LYS A 136 4.82 11.28 8.86
C LYS A 136 4.23 9.88 8.74
N TYR A 137 3.15 9.70 9.50
CA TYR A 137 2.23 8.60 9.39
C TYR A 137 0.90 9.16 8.89
N ASN A 138 0.20 8.43 8.02
CA ASN A 138 -1.17 8.74 7.64
C ASN A 138 -1.86 7.46 7.15
N SER A 139 -3.17 7.56 6.92
CA SER A 139 -3.91 6.52 6.22
C SER A 139 -3.88 6.81 4.70
N ASN A 140 -4.97 6.52 4.01
CA ASN A 140 -5.24 6.77 2.60
C ASN A 140 -4.73 8.14 2.15
N VAL A 141 -3.82 8.14 1.17
CA VAL A 141 -3.12 9.34 0.69
C VAL A 141 -4.07 10.32 0.01
N ASP A 142 -5.06 9.79 -0.69
CA ASP A 142 -6.06 10.48 -1.51
C ASP A 142 -7.44 10.57 -0.82
N LEU A 143 -7.50 10.42 0.52
CA LEU A 143 -8.75 10.28 1.29
C LEU A 143 -9.86 11.28 0.92
N TYR A 144 -9.50 12.55 0.71
CA TYR A 144 -10.45 13.62 0.40
C TYR A 144 -10.74 13.77 -1.10
N ASP A 145 -9.85 13.26 -1.96
CA ASP A 145 -9.87 13.48 -3.41
C ASP A 145 -10.49 12.28 -4.16
N SER A 146 -10.35 11.08 -3.60
CA SER A 146 -10.83 9.85 -4.23
C SER A 146 -12.31 9.58 -3.95
N PRO A 147 -13.08 9.01 -4.91
CA PRO A 147 -14.44 8.53 -4.68
C PRO A 147 -14.53 7.49 -3.56
N ALA A 148 -13.49 6.67 -3.38
CA ALA A 148 -13.37 5.69 -2.31
C ALA A 148 -11.94 5.70 -1.73
N ALA A 149 -11.83 5.66 -0.41
CA ALA A 149 -10.56 5.62 0.30
C ALA A 149 -9.82 4.31 -0.05
N SER A 150 -8.57 4.43 -0.53
CA SER A 150 -7.70 3.32 -0.96
C SER A 150 -6.40 3.21 -0.18
#